data_AF-A0A402ADX9-F1
#
_entry.id   AF-A0A402ADX9-F1
#
_cell.length_a   1.000
_cell.length_b   1.000
_cell.length_c   1.000
_cell.angle_alpha   90.00
_cell.angle_beta   90.00
_cell.angle_gamma   90.00
#
_symmetry.space_group_name_H-M   'P 1'
#
loop_
_entity.id
_entity.type
_entity.pdbx_description
1 polymer ?
#
loop_
_entity_poly.entity_id
_entity_poly.type
_entity_poly.pdbx_seq_one_letter_code
_entity_poly.pdbx_strand_id
1 'polypeptide(L)'
;MAREDEKYDDLSEQQITADHILTYEPSKEYNCYVTSCVIRPDKSSSFNPLLNSMLEHWINHPEIKFNKLYGFASGATEDMSEENDGMRLVKKLFFSPRYDIDKNAWELNLNYYNPSPIIQKFQKRLKEVRKGN
;
A
#
# COMPACT_ATOMS: atom_id res chain seq x y z
N MET A 1 2.40 21.73 35.44
CA MET A 1 2.85 20.36 35.13
C MET A 1 2.63 20.17 33.63
N ALA A 2 3.60 20.59 32.82
CA ALA A 2 3.50 20.50 31.36
C ALA A 2 4.03 19.13 30.93
N ARG A 3 3.30 18.45 30.03
CA ARG A 3 3.77 17.23 29.37
C ARG A 3 4.78 17.67 28.32
N GLU A 4 5.98 17.10 28.37
CA GLU A 4 7.01 17.30 27.35
C GLU A 4 6.53 16.68 26.04
N ASP A 5 6.52 17.49 24.99
CA ASP A 5 6.25 17.09 23.62
C ASP A 5 7.39 16.19 23.13
N GLU A 6 7.12 14.90 22.92
CA GLU A 6 8.03 13.99 22.22
C GLU A 6 8.18 14.45 20.76
N LYS A 7 9.28 15.16 20.52
CA LYS A 7 9.71 15.60 19.19
C LYS A 7 10.31 14.39 18.47
N TYR A 8 9.56 13.78 17.56
CA TYR A 8 10.13 12.81 16.61
C TYR A 8 11.08 13.57 15.69
N ASP A 9 12.37 13.37 15.88
CA ASP A 9 13.42 13.89 15.01
C ASP A 9 13.37 13.08 13.71
N ASP A 10 13.14 13.76 12.57
CA ASP A 10 13.10 13.12 11.26
C ASP A 10 14.50 12.55 10.95
N LEU A 11 14.63 11.22 11.02
CA LEU A 11 15.85 10.51 10.65
C LEU A 11 16.12 10.70 9.15
N SER A 12 17.28 11.24 8.80
CA SER A 12 17.70 11.27 7.39
C SER A 12 17.94 9.84 6.88
N GLU A 13 17.73 9.59 5.58
CA GLU A 13 17.86 8.25 4.99
C GLU A 13 19.20 7.57 5.28
N GLN A 14 20.27 8.35 5.46
CA GLN A 14 21.63 7.88 5.77
C GLN A 14 21.80 7.43 7.23
N GLN A 15 20.83 7.73 8.10
CA GLN A 15 20.84 7.41 9.54
C GLN A 15 19.96 6.20 9.88
N ILE A 16 19.30 5.60 8.88
CA ILE A 16 18.53 4.37 9.07
C ILE A 16 19.52 3.21 9.23
N THR A 17 19.70 2.74 10.46
CA THR A 17 20.45 1.52 10.77
C THR A 17 19.54 0.30 10.58
N ALA A 18 20.13 -0.90 10.52
CA ALA A 18 19.35 -2.14 10.43
C ALA A 18 18.34 -2.29 11.58
N ASP A 19 18.65 -1.76 12.76
CA ASP A 19 17.78 -1.78 13.94
C ASP A 19 16.59 -0.79 13.82
N HIS A 20 16.71 0.24 12.97
CA HIS A 20 15.60 1.14 12.62
C HIS A 20 14.66 0.52 11.57
N ILE A 21 15.11 -0.52 10.88
CA ILE A 21 14.25 -1.31 9.99
C ILE A 21 13.46 -2.25 10.89
N LEU A 22 12.21 -1.88 11.21
CA LEU A 22 11.28 -2.76 11.89
C LEU A 22 11.15 -4.06 11.10
N THR A 23 11.78 -5.12 11.57
CA THR A 23 11.65 -6.45 10.99
C THR A 23 10.22 -6.93 11.22
N TYR A 24 9.56 -7.40 10.16
CA TYR A 24 8.24 -8.01 10.29
C TYR A 24 8.32 -9.19 11.26
N GLU A 25 7.51 -9.14 12.31
CA GLU A 25 7.39 -10.21 13.28
C GLU A 25 6.46 -11.29 12.73
N PRO A 26 6.82 -12.58 12.88
CA PRO A 26 5.96 -13.66 12.47
C PRO A 26 4.58 -13.55 13.10
N SER A 27 3.54 -13.83 12.30
CA SER A 27 2.14 -13.91 12.75
C SER A 27 1.50 -12.57 13.15
N LYS A 28 2.21 -11.43 13.03
CA LYS A 28 1.61 -10.11 13.12
C LYS A 28 0.98 -9.68 11.80
N GLU A 29 -0.02 -8.80 11.92
CA GLU A 29 -0.72 -8.20 10.80
C GLU A 29 -0.32 -6.74 10.65
N TYR A 30 -0.05 -6.34 9.41
CA TYR A 30 0.49 -5.03 9.07
C TYR A 30 -0.44 -4.30 8.11
N ASN A 31 -0.58 -3.00 8.36
CA ASN A 31 -1.09 -2.05 7.37
C ASN A 31 0.11 -1.31 6.80
N CYS A 32 0.17 -1.20 5.48
CA CYS A 32 1.27 -0.52 4.81
C CYS A 32 0.81 0.84 4.30
N TYR A 33 1.75 1.78 4.26
CA TYR A 33 1.60 3.03 3.54
C TYR A 33 2.46 2.97 2.27
N VAL A 34 1.82 3.14 1.11
CA VAL A 34 2.48 3.25 -0.19
C VAL A 34 3.01 4.67 -0.31
N THR A 35 4.30 4.84 -0.04
CA THR A 35 4.97 6.15 -0.06
C THR A 35 5.04 6.74 -1.46
N SER A 36 5.27 5.91 -2.49
CA SER A 36 5.33 6.37 -3.87
C SER A 36 5.10 5.23 -4.86
N CYS A 37 4.50 5.56 -6.01
CA CYS A 37 4.43 4.69 -7.17
C CYS A 37 4.74 5.52 -8.41
N VAL A 38 5.91 5.30 -9.00
CA VAL A 38 6.38 6.04 -10.18
C VAL A 38 6.42 5.10 -11.37
N ILE A 39 5.68 5.45 -12.42
CA ILE A 39 5.63 4.69 -13.67
C ILE A 39 6.16 5.59 -14.77
N ARG A 40 7.29 5.21 -15.36
CA ARG A 40 7.77 5.91 -16.56
C ARG A 40 6.78 5.69 -17.71
N PRO A 41 6.39 6.74 -18.47
CA PRO A 41 5.41 6.60 -19.55
C PRO A 41 5.78 5.52 -20.58
N ASP A 42 7.06 5.41 -20.93
CA ASP A 42 7.60 4.43 -21.87
C ASP A 42 7.65 2.99 -21.32
N LYS A 43 7.34 2.81 -20.03
CA LYS A 43 7.34 1.53 -19.31
C LYS A 43 6.01 1.23 -18.63
N SER A 44 4.93 1.89 -19.05
CA SER A 44 3.58 1.69 -18.47
C SER A 44 3.12 0.23 -18.50
N SER A 45 3.52 -0.54 -19.52
CA SER A 45 3.22 -1.98 -19.63
C SER A 45 3.89 -2.83 -18.54
N SER A 46 4.96 -2.35 -17.91
CA SER A 46 5.68 -3.05 -16.84
C SER A 46 4.99 -2.98 -15.49
N PHE A 47 4.03 -2.07 -15.31
CA PHE A 47 3.37 -1.86 -14.02
C PHE A 47 2.65 -3.13 -13.53
N ASN A 48 1.78 -3.72 -14.35
CA ASN A 48 1.01 -4.91 -13.97
C ASN A 48 1.92 -6.11 -13.65
N PRO A 49 2.96 -6.44 -14.45
CA PRO A 49 3.94 -7.46 -14.09
C PRO A 49 4.61 -7.21 -12.73
N LEU A 50 5.08 -5.99 -12.47
CA LEU A 50 5.76 -5.66 -11.21
C LEU A 50 4.83 -5.78 -10.00
N LEU A 51 3.61 -5.28 -10.11
CA LEU A 51 2.60 -5.41 -9.06
C LEU A 51 2.28 -6.88 -8.80
N ASN A 52 2.16 -7.71 -9.84
CA ASN A 52 1.97 -9.15 -9.67
C ASN A 52 3.14 -9.82 -8.95
N SER A 53 4.38 -9.50 -9.33
CA SER A 53 5.58 -10.06 -8.70
C SER A 53 5.68 -9.69 -7.23
N MET A 54 5.36 -8.44 -6.87
CA MET A 54 5.30 -7.99 -5.47
C MET A 54 4.24 -8.75 -4.67
N LEU A 55 3.01 -8.85 -5.21
CA LEU A 55 1.92 -9.59 -4.56
C LEU A 55 2.21 -11.08 -4.42
N GLU A 56 2.88 -11.69 -5.40
CA GLU A 56 3.31 -13.09 -5.36
C GLU A 56 4.42 -13.31 -4.33
N HIS A 57 5.37 -12.38 -4.23
CA HIS A 57 6.37 -12.39 -3.17
C HIS A 57 5.72 -12.39 -1.78
N TRP A 58 4.71 -11.55 -1.52
CA TRP A 58 3.99 -11.56 -0.25
C TRP A 58 3.28 -12.88 0.06
N ILE A 59 2.75 -13.57 -0.96
CA ILE A 59 2.13 -14.89 -0.78
C ILE A 59 3.16 -15.94 -0.36
N ASN A 60 4.37 -15.86 -0.90
CA ASN A 60 5.46 -16.79 -0.60
C ASN A 60 6.06 -16.60 0.81
N HIS A 61 5.69 -15.50 1.49
CA HIS A 61 6.09 -15.17 2.86
C HIS A 61 4.87 -15.08 3.80
N PRO A 62 4.14 -16.20 4.02
CA PRO A 62 2.88 -16.21 4.77
C PRO A 62 3.04 -15.82 6.26
N GLU A 63 4.26 -15.85 6.78
CA GLU A 63 4.62 -15.35 8.11
C GLU A 63 4.37 -13.85 8.26
N ILE A 64 4.33 -13.10 7.15
CA ILE A 64 4.04 -11.67 7.08
C ILE A 64 2.62 -11.49 6.51
N LYS A 65 1.72 -10.87 7.29
CA LYS A 65 0.34 -10.64 6.86
C LYS A 65 0.09 -9.17 6.58
N PHE A 66 -0.17 -8.83 5.33
CA PHE A 66 -0.59 -7.49 4.94
C PHE A 66 -2.12 -7.42 4.80
N ASN A 67 -2.75 -6.51 5.53
CA ASN A 67 -4.21 -6.35 5.56
C ASN A 67 -4.69 -5.21 4.67
N LYS A 68 -4.03 -4.06 4.79
CA LYS A 68 -4.45 -2.83 4.11
C LYS A 68 -3.26 -2.13 3.51
N LEU A 69 -3.47 -1.52 2.35
CA LEU A 69 -2.56 -0.55 1.76
C LEU A 69 -3.23 0.83 1.81
N TYR A 70 -2.57 1.78 2.44
CA TYR A 70 -2.90 3.19 2.38
C TYR A 70 -2.05 3.85 1.32
N GLY A 71 -2.60 4.86 0.63
CA GLY A 71 -1.84 5.65 -0.31
C GLY A 71 -2.41 7.05 -0.45
N PHE A 72 -1.55 7.98 -0.82
CA PHE A 72 -1.94 9.36 -1.11
C PHE A 72 -1.80 9.61 -2.61
N ALA A 73 -2.90 9.94 -3.28
CA ALA A 73 -2.87 10.26 -4.70
C ALA A 73 -2.59 11.76 -4.88
N SER A 74 -1.30 12.12 -4.88
CA SER A 74 -0.86 13.50 -5.08
C SER A 74 -1.25 14.02 -6.47
N GLY A 75 -1.79 15.24 -6.52
CA GLY A 75 -2.20 15.90 -7.75
C GLY A 75 -3.71 16.07 -7.92
N ALA A 76 -4.54 15.74 -6.93
CA ALA A 76 -5.91 16.24 -6.97
C ALA A 76 -5.85 17.72 -6.60
N THR A 77 -6.23 18.57 -7.53
CA THR A 77 -6.51 19.98 -7.28
C THR A 77 -7.56 20.09 -6.18
N GLU A 78 -7.66 21.26 -5.54
CA GLU A 78 -8.51 21.40 -4.35
C GLU A 78 -9.97 21.00 -4.58
N ASP A 79 -10.41 21.07 -5.84
CA ASP A 79 -11.74 20.79 -6.36
C ASP A 79 -11.96 19.34 -6.83
N MET A 80 -10.95 18.45 -6.78
CA MET A 80 -11.04 17.04 -7.24
C MET A 80 -11.68 16.86 -8.64
N SER A 81 -11.71 17.94 -9.43
CA SER A 81 -12.43 18.01 -10.69
C SER A 81 -11.64 17.37 -11.83
N GLU A 82 -10.31 17.39 -11.70
CA GLU A 82 -9.38 16.82 -12.68
C GLU A 82 -8.78 15.50 -12.19
N GLU A 83 -8.87 14.49 -13.04
CA GLU A 83 -8.28 13.18 -12.79
C GLU A 83 -6.80 13.14 -13.21
N ASN A 84 -5.91 13.09 -12.22
CA ASN A 84 -4.48 12.86 -12.43
C ASN A 84 -4.14 11.36 -12.52
N ASP A 85 -2.90 11.05 -12.91
CA ASP A 85 -2.42 9.66 -13.09
C ASP A 85 -2.43 8.83 -11.81
N GLY A 86 -2.13 9.43 -10.66
CA GLY A 86 -2.23 8.76 -9.36
C GLY A 86 -3.68 8.37 -9.04
N MET A 87 -4.63 9.28 -9.29
CA MET A 87 -6.06 9.04 -9.10
C MET A 87 -6.58 7.98 -10.06
N ARG A 88 -6.16 8.00 -11.34
CA ARG A 88 -6.45 6.93 -12.31
C ARG A 88 -5.98 5.57 -11.80
N LEU A 89 -4.76 5.52 -11.24
CA LEU A 89 -4.16 4.29 -10.77
C LEU A 89 -4.90 3.71 -9.56
N VAL A 90 -5.16 4.50 -8.52
CA VAL A 90 -5.84 4.02 -7.31
C VAL A 90 -7.28 3.58 -7.62
N LYS A 91 -7.97 4.26 -8.54
CA LYS A 91 -9.30 3.85 -9.03
C LYS A 91 -9.24 2.56 -9.83
N LYS A 92 -8.25 2.36 -10.70
CA LYS A 92 -8.04 1.11 -11.46
C LYS A 92 -7.82 -0.10 -10.54
N LEU A 93 -7.20 0.12 -9.38
CA LEU A 93 -7.01 -0.88 -8.33
C LEU A 93 -8.16 -0.93 -7.31
N PHE A 94 -9.20 -0.13 -7.52
CA PHE A 94 -10.39 -0.05 -6.67
C PHE A 94 -10.06 0.23 -5.21
N PHE A 95 -9.13 1.14 -4.95
CA PHE A 95 -8.98 1.70 -3.61
C PHE A 95 -10.26 2.48 -3.24
N SER A 96 -10.64 2.41 -1.98
CA SER A 96 -11.72 3.20 -1.40
C SER A 96 -11.19 4.53 -0.87
N PRO A 97 -11.86 5.66 -1.09
CA PRO A 97 -11.42 6.94 -0.54
C PRO A 97 -11.58 6.95 0.99
N ARG A 98 -10.67 7.65 1.68
CA ARG A 98 -10.65 7.84 3.14
C ARG A 98 -10.80 9.32 3.50
N TYR A 99 -11.97 9.86 3.19
CA TYR A 99 -12.33 11.26 3.45
C TYR A 99 -12.25 11.67 4.93
N ASP A 100 -12.24 10.70 5.83
CA ASP A 100 -12.03 10.89 7.26
C ASP A 100 -10.57 11.22 7.63
N ILE A 101 -9.62 10.97 6.72
CA ILE A 101 -8.19 11.29 6.88
C ILE A 101 -7.85 12.53 6.03
N ASP A 102 -8.07 12.44 4.72
CA ASP A 102 -7.81 13.50 3.76
C ASP A 102 -8.58 13.21 2.46
N LYS A 103 -8.90 14.24 1.67
CA LYS A 103 -9.58 14.07 0.38
C LYS A 103 -8.81 13.23 -0.64
N ASN A 104 -7.49 13.16 -0.49
CA ASN A 104 -6.58 12.41 -1.36
C ASN A 104 -6.07 11.12 -0.72
N ALA A 105 -6.58 10.75 0.45
CA ALA A 105 -6.25 9.49 1.10
C ALA A 105 -7.11 8.34 0.54
N TRP A 106 -6.47 7.21 0.27
CA TRP A 106 -7.10 6.02 -0.29
C TRP A 106 -6.68 4.76 0.48
N GLU A 107 -7.59 3.81 0.62
CA GLU A 107 -7.39 2.51 1.27
C GLU A 107 -7.72 1.36 0.31
N LEU A 108 -6.81 0.41 0.17
CA LEU A 108 -7.08 -0.91 -0.37
C LEU A 108 -7.10 -1.93 0.76
N ASN A 109 -8.27 -2.48 1.07
CA ASN A 109 -8.38 -3.56 2.02
C ASN A 109 -8.27 -4.91 1.29
N LEU A 110 -7.21 -5.65 1.57
CA LEU A 110 -6.88 -6.92 0.91
C LEU A 110 -7.75 -8.09 1.40
N ASN A 111 -8.45 -7.94 2.53
CA ASN A 111 -9.31 -8.98 3.09
C ASN A 111 -10.76 -8.93 2.56
N TYR A 112 -11.20 -7.80 1.99
CA TYR A 112 -12.53 -7.64 1.40
C TYR A 112 -12.51 -7.81 -0.10
N TYR A 113 -13.66 -8.16 -0.68
CA TYR A 113 -13.78 -8.28 -2.13
C TYR A 113 -13.33 -7.00 -2.84
N ASN A 114 -12.46 -7.15 -3.83
CA ASN A 114 -12.00 -6.07 -4.69
C ASN A 114 -12.31 -6.42 -6.17
N PRO A 115 -12.91 -5.53 -6.97
CA PRO A 115 -13.22 -5.80 -8.38
C PRO A 115 -12.00 -5.93 -9.30
N SER A 116 -10.83 -5.46 -8.87
CA SER A 116 -9.60 -5.50 -9.68
C SER A 116 -9.13 -6.94 -9.93
N PRO A 117 -8.98 -7.39 -11.18
CA PRO A 117 -8.57 -8.77 -11.48
C PRO A 117 -7.23 -9.17 -10.86
N ILE A 118 -6.30 -8.22 -10.75
CA ILE A 118 -4.98 -8.46 -10.13
C ILE A 118 -5.11 -8.71 -8.63
N ILE A 119 -5.96 -7.94 -7.94
CA ILE A 119 -6.20 -8.11 -6.51
C ILE A 119 -7.01 -9.38 -6.25
N GLN A 120 -8.00 -9.71 -7.10
CA GLN A 120 -8.74 -10.97 -6.98
C GLN A 120 -7.83 -12.19 -7.13
N LYS A 121 -6.90 -12.17 -8.09
CA LYS A 121 -5.91 -13.24 -8.28
C LYS A 121 -5.08 -13.43 -7.01
N PHE A 122 -4.59 -12.34 -6.43
CA PHE A 122 -3.87 -12.35 -5.15
C PHE A 122 -4.74 -12.92 -4.02
N GLN A 123 -5.95 -12.42 -3.84
CA GLN A 123 -6.88 -12.85 -2.78
C GLN A 123 -7.25 -14.34 -2.89
N LYS A 124 -7.46 -14.84 -4.11
CA LYS A 124 -7.72 -16.25 -4.35
C LYS A 124 -6.55 -17.11 -3.89
N ARG A 125 -5.34 -16.77 -4.33
CA ARG A 125 -4.12 -17.54 -4.03
C ARG A 125 -3.73 -17.43 -2.54
N LEU A 126 -3.95 -16.28 -1.91
CA LEU A 126 -3.78 -16.12 -0.47
C LEU A 126 -4.73 -17.03 0.33
N LYS A 127 -5.98 -17.20 -0.12
CA LYS A 127 -6.94 -18.14 0.50
C LYS A 127 -6.51 -19.60 0.34
N GLU A 128 -5.89 -19.96 -0.78
CA GLU A 128 -5.37 -21.32 -1.02
C GLU A 128 -4.23 -21.63 -0.04
N VAL A 129 -3.26 -20.72 0.11
CA VAL A 129 -2.14 -20.87 1.06
C VAL A 129 -2.63 -20.93 2.50
N ARG A 130 -3.61 -20.10 2.88
CA ARG A 130 -4.19 -20.10 4.25
C ARG A 130 -5.02 -21.34 4.58
N LYS A 131 -5.49 -22.11 3.59
CA LYS A 131 -6.24 -23.37 3.80
C LYS A 131 -5.34 -24.61 3.81
N GLY A 132 -4.14 -24.52 3.23
CA GLY A 132 -3.17 -25.61 3.15
C GLY A 132 -2.24 -25.71 4.38
N ASN A 133 -2.29 -24.71 5.26
CA ASN A 133 -1.65 -24.69 6.58
C ASN A 133 -2.71 -24.88 7.68
#